data_AF-U7USN7-F1
#
_entry.id   AF-U7USN7-F1
#
_cell.length_a   1.000
_cell.length_b   1.000
_cell.length_c   1.000
_cell.angle_alpha   90.00
_cell.angle_beta   90.00
_cell.angle_gamma   90.00
#
_symmetry.space_group_name_H-M   'P 1'
#
loop_
_entity.id
_entity.type
_entity.pdbx_description
1 polymer ?
#
loop_
_entity_poly.entity_id
_entity_poly.type
_entity_poly.pdbx_seq_one_letter_code
_entity_poly.pdbx_strand_id
1 'polypeptide(L)'
;MVISCPCALVISIPLAFSAAIGAAAKGGILFKGAAALERLHEVKTVIFDKTGTLTEGRFSVQRVCAAGRFTEAAVLAAAGAVEQGSQHPLAKGIVVAATAGGRTLSPALRSREFAGEGVVAIVDGHSVACGSLRLLQRLGTAVPSVAAAGAAVIFVVVDGEYAGHIILTDTVKDDAAAAVNGIKKLGLYTAMVTGDRAAAAGAVAGTLGIDQALADCLPQDKVAALSSLRQERGAVLFVGDGINDGPVLSGADVGGAMGSGADIAVDAADVIYMHGAVSAVLRSLLLSRQTLAVVRQNVVFALGVKGLVMLAGLAGFASMWGAVFADSGVAALCIANSVRILYQT
;
A
#
# COMPACT_ATOMS: atom_id res chain seq x y z
N MET A 1 -44.76 -19.22 16.89
CA MET A 1 -44.26 -18.74 15.59
C MET A 1 -43.97 -17.24 15.56
N VAL A 2 -44.88 -16.35 16.03
CA VAL A 2 -44.61 -14.88 15.99
C VAL A 2 -43.43 -14.47 16.90
N ILE A 3 -43.34 -15.06 18.10
CA ILE A 3 -42.26 -14.79 19.07
C ILE A 3 -40.88 -15.29 18.59
N SER A 4 -40.84 -16.22 17.64
CA SER A 4 -39.59 -16.86 17.19
C SER A 4 -38.96 -16.19 15.97
N CYS A 5 -39.51 -15.12 15.39
CA CYS A 5 -38.90 -14.39 14.27
C CYS A 5 -37.84 -13.38 14.78
N PRO A 6 -36.57 -13.40 14.31
CA PRO A 6 -35.53 -12.49 14.82
C PRO A 6 -35.48 -11.20 13.99
N CYS A 7 -36.56 -10.41 13.99
CA CYS A 7 -36.69 -9.25 13.12
C CYS A 7 -35.56 -8.23 13.34
N ALA A 8 -35.16 -8.02 14.60
CA ALA A 8 -34.05 -7.14 14.97
C ALA A 8 -32.70 -7.57 14.36
N LEU A 9 -32.43 -8.88 14.23
CA LEU A 9 -31.18 -9.38 13.65
C LEU A 9 -31.12 -9.14 12.14
N VAL A 10 -32.23 -9.44 11.46
CA VAL A 10 -32.34 -9.33 10.00
C VAL A 10 -32.06 -7.90 9.54
N ILE A 11 -32.46 -6.89 10.33
CA ILE A 11 -32.29 -5.48 9.97
C ILE A 11 -30.95 -4.91 10.48
N SER A 12 -30.53 -5.26 11.69
CA SER A 12 -29.39 -4.59 12.33
C SER A 12 -28.03 -4.95 11.74
N ILE A 13 -27.86 -6.18 11.23
CA ILE A 13 -26.59 -6.65 10.66
C ILE A 13 -26.27 -5.95 9.32
N PRO A 14 -27.16 -5.96 8.30
CA PRO A 14 -26.91 -5.23 7.05
C PRO A 14 -26.73 -3.73 7.26
N LEU A 15 -27.43 -3.17 8.26
CA LEU A 15 -27.29 -1.76 8.63
C LEU A 15 -25.91 -1.47 9.23
N ALA A 16 -25.37 -2.33 10.08
CA ALA A 16 -24.03 -2.16 10.65
C ALA A 16 -22.95 -2.15 9.55
N PHE A 17 -23.04 -3.05 8.58
CA PHE A 17 -22.13 -3.07 7.44
C PHE A 17 -22.28 -1.84 6.54
N SER A 18 -23.52 -1.44 6.22
CA SER A 18 -23.78 -0.23 5.44
C SER A 18 -23.25 1.03 6.15
N ALA A 19 -23.43 1.12 7.47
CA ALA A 19 -22.90 2.20 8.29
C ALA A 19 -21.36 2.22 8.26
N ALA A 20 -20.72 1.06 8.37
CA ALA A 20 -19.26 0.93 8.27
C ALA A 20 -18.72 1.34 6.90
N ILE A 21 -19.32 0.86 5.81
CA ILE A 21 -18.92 1.21 4.44
C ILE A 21 -19.11 2.72 4.22
N GLY A 22 -20.21 3.30 4.69
CA GLY A 22 -20.43 4.74 4.62
C GLY A 22 -19.41 5.56 5.42
N ALA A 23 -19.02 5.09 6.61
CA ALA A 23 -17.97 5.72 7.42
C ALA A 23 -16.58 5.62 6.74
N ALA A 24 -16.27 4.44 6.19
CA ALA A 24 -15.04 4.18 5.44
C ALA A 24 -14.92 5.11 4.23
N ALA A 25 -15.99 5.25 3.45
CA ALA A 25 -16.01 6.07 2.25
C ALA A 25 -15.72 7.55 2.56
N LYS A 26 -16.26 8.08 3.67
CA LYS A 26 -15.92 9.44 4.15
C LYS A 26 -14.43 9.60 4.47
N GLY A 27 -13.78 8.53 4.91
CA GLY A 27 -12.34 8.48 5.17
C GLY A 27 -11.48 8.13 3.96
N GLY A 28 -12.06 8.04 2.75
CA GLY A 28 -11.35 7.68 1.52
C GLY A 28 -10.99 6.18 1.41
N ILE A 29 -11.74 5.32 2.08
CA ILE A 29 -11.61 3.84 2.01
C ILE A 29 -12.89 3.29 1.38
N LEU A 30 -12.77 2.71 0.19
CA LEU A 30 -13.91 2.15 -0.54
C LEU A 30 -13.89 0.63 -0.45
N PHE A 31 -14.93 0.05 0.15
CA PHE A 31 -15.16 -1.40 0.18
C PHE A 31 -16.10 -1.78 -0.96
N LYS A 32 -15.79 -2.84 -1.72
CA LYS A 32 -16.71 -3.36 -2.75
C LYS A 32 -17.95 -4.05 -2.20
N GLY A 33 -17.91 -4.49 -0.94
CA GLY A 33 -19.05 -5.10 -0.28
C GLY A 33 -18.79 -5.47 1.17
N ALA A 34 -19.86 -5.86 1.88
CA ALA A 34 -19.79 -6.25 3.28
C ALA A 34 -18.86 -7.45 3.52
N ALA A 35 -18.81 -8.40 2.57
CA ALA A 35 -17.96 -9.58 2.65
C ALA A 35 -16.45 -9.24 2.72
N ALA A 36 -16.02 -8.12 2.13
CA ALA A 36 -14.64 -7.66 2.26
C ALA A 36 -14.35 -7.21 3.71
N LEU A 37 -15.30 -6.52 4.33
CA LEU A 37 -15.19 -6.04 5.71
C LEU A 37 -15.23 -7.19 6.72
N GLU A 38 -16.01 -8.24 6.43
CA GLU A 38 -16.01 -9.50 7.21
C GLU A 38 -14.68 -10.24 7.09
N ARG A 39 -14.22 -10.53 5.87
CA ARG A 39 -12.93 -11.22 5.64
C ARG A 39 -11.75 -10.47 6.25
N LEU A 40 -11.80 -9.13 6.23
CA LEU A 40 -10.77 -8.28 6.83
C LEU A 40 -10.62 -8.49 8.35
N HIS A 41 -11.67 -8.95 9.04
CA HIS A 41 -11.60 -9.28 10.47
C HIS A 41 -10.79 -10.56 10.73
N GLU A 42 -10.82 -11.49 9.78
CA GLU A 42 -10.17 -12.80 9.89
C GLU A 42 -8.67 -12.75 9.58
N VAL A 43 -8.24 -11.70 8.88
CA VAL A 43 -6.84 -11.46 8.49
C VAL A 43 -5.91 -11.55 9.70
N LYS A 44 -4.82 -12.30 9.50
CA LYS A 44 -3.71 -12.49 10.44
C LYS A 44 -2.41 -11.88 9.93
N THR A 45 -2.26 -11.80 8.61
CA THR A 45 -1.05 -11.31 7.96
C THR A 45 -1.38 -10.19 6.98
N VAL A 46 -0.63 -9.10 7.04
CA VAL A 46 -0.69 -8.01 6.07
C VAL A 46 0.60 -8.04 5.25
N ILE A 47 0.45 -8.27 3.94
CA ILE A 47 1.53 -8.23 2.97
C ILE A 47 1.44 -6.92 2.20
N PHE A 48 2.54 -6.18 2.17
CA PHE A 48 2.66 -4.96 1.38
C PHE A 48 3.54 -5.20 0.16
N ASP A 49 3.11 -4.72 -1.00
CA ASP A 49 4.08 -4.36 -2.03
C ASP A 49 4.93 -3.18 -1.56
N LYS A 50 6.16 -3.06 -2.04
CA LYS A 50 7.02 -1.94 -1.69
C LYS A 50 6.69 -0.70 -2.51
N THR A 51 6.82 -0.80 -3.83
CA THR A 51 6.87 0.36 -4.73
C THR A 51 5.47 0.94 -4.91
N GLY A 52 5.29 2.25 -4.67
CA GLY A 52 3.98 2.92 -4.78
C GLY A 52 3.01 2.61 -3.63
N THR A 53 3.29 1.60 -2.80
CA THR A 53 2.48 1.23 -1.64
C THR A 53 3.08 1.75 -0.35
N LEU A 54 4.23 1.22 0.09
CA LEU A 54 4.97 1.73 1.27
C LEU A 54 5.82 2.96 0.92
N THR A 55 6.16 3.09 -0.35
CA THR A 55 6.89 4.22 -0.91
C THR A 55 6.00 5.05 -1.83
N GLU A 56 6.45 6.26 -2.15
CA GLU A 56 5.73 7.18 -3.03
C GLU A 56 5.84 6.81 -4.52
N GLY A 57 6.72 5.87 -4.88
CA GLY A 57 7.13 5.68 -6.29
C GLY A 57 7.94 6.87 -6.82
N ARG A 58 8.44 7.72 -5.91
CA ARG A 58 9.25 8.91 -6.19
C ARG A 58 10.66 8.66 -5.69
N PHE A 59 11.58 8.60 -6.63
CA PHE A 59 12.99 8.39 -6.32
C PHE A 59 13.63 9.70 -5.89
N SER A 60 14.36 9.65 -4.77
CA SER A 60 15.18 10.74 -4.27
C SER A 60 16.66 10.37 -4.37
N VAL A 61 17.51 11.36 -4.62
CA VAL A 61 18.96 11.17 -4.65
C VAL A 61 19.45 10.97 -3.21
N GLN A 62 19.94 9.77 -2.91
CA GLN A 62 20.49 9.43 -1.61
C GLN A 62 21.96 9.87 -1.52
N ARG A 63 22.73 9.62 -2.58
CA ARG A 63 24.16 9.92 -2.62
C ARG A 63 24.61 10.19 -4.05
N VAL A 64 25.49 11.17 -4.20
CA VAL A 64 26.23 11.41 -5.43
C VAL A 64 27.68 11.04 -5.15
N CYS A 65 28.30 10.28 -6.04
CA CYS A 65 29.70 9.90 -5.93
C CYS A 65 30.42 10.34 -7.19
N ALA A 66 31.27 11.35 -7.06
CA ALA A 66 32.10 11.81 -8.17
C ALA A 66 33.38 10.97 -8.29
N ALA A 67 33.96 10.96 -9.50
CA ALA A 67 35.19 10.26 -9.82
C ALA A 67 36.15 11.18 -10.59
N GLY A 68 37.45 10.89 -10.48
CA GLY A 68 38.49 11.60 -11.21
C GLY A 68 38.52 13.11 -10.88
N ARG A 69 38.37 13.94 -11.91
CA ARG A 69 38.41 15.41 -11.82
C ARG A 69 37.06 16.07 -11.52
N PHE A 70 35.97 15.30 -11.45
CA PHE A 70 34.63 15.84 -11.30
C PHE A 70 34.25 16.03 -9.84
N THR A 71 33.39 17.02 -9.57
CA THR A 71 32.78 17.23 -8.25
C THR A 71 31.37 16.64 -8.21
N GLU A 72 30.85 16.32 -7.03
CA GLU A 72 29.48 15.81 -6.88
C GLU A 72 28.44 16.79 -7.47
N ALA A 73 28.66 18.09 -7.29
CA ALA A 73 27.81 19.12 -7.87
C ALA A 73 27.84 19.11 -9.41
N ALA A 74 29.02 18.92 -10.02
CA ALA A 74 29.15 18.84 -11.47
C ALA A 74 28.48 17.57 -12.03
N VAL A 75 28.63 16.42 -11.36
CA VAL A 75 27.97 15.16 -11.73
C VAL A 75 26.45 15.31 -11.67
N LEU A 76 25.93 15.87 -10.58
CA LEU A 76 24.49 16.07 -10.40
C LEU A 76 23.92 17.08 -11.41
N ALA A 77 24.64 18.17 -11.70
CA ALA A 77 24.21 19.17 -12.68
C ALA A 77 24.20 18.59 -14.10
N ALA A 78 25.25 17.86 -14.49
CA ALA A 78 25.33 17.20 -15.79
C ALA A 78 24.20 16.18 -15.96
N ALA A 79 23.96 15.34 -14.95
CA ALA A 79 22.87 14.38 -14.98
C ALA A 79 21.49 15.04 -15.02
N GLY A 80 21.28 16.06 -14.18
CA GLY A 80 20.04 16.83 -14.17
C GLY A 80 19.75 17.47 -15.53
N ALA A 81 20.76 18.03 -16.20
CA ALA A 81 20.63 18.64 -17.52
C ALA A 81 20.22 17.62 -18.59
N VAL A 82 20.87 16.45 -18.63
CA VAL A 82 20.53 15.39 -19.60
C VAL A 82 19.12 14.83 -19.37
N GLU A 83 18.72 14.69 -18.11
CA GLU A 83 17.47 14.02 -17.71
C GLU A 83 16.24 14.93 -17.73
N GLN A 84 16.37 16.24 -18.03
CA GLN A 84 15.26 17.20 -18.00
C GLN A 84 14.06 16.81 -18.89
N GLY A 85 14.32 16.14 -20.02
CA GLY A 85 13.28 15.73 -20.97
C GLY A 85 12.66 14.37 -20.70
N SER A 86 13.18 13.60 -19.72
CA SER A 86 12.80 12.22 -19.49
C SER A 86 11.56 12.12 -18.59
N GLN A 87 10.63 11.24 -18.97
CA GLN A 87 9.43 10.94 -18.17
C GLN A 87 9.70 9.93 -17.05
N HIS A 88 10.89 9.31 -17.04
CA HIS A 88 11.24 8.24 -16.13
C HIS A 88 11.27 8.71 -14.65
N PRO A 89 10.73 7.95 -13.68
CA PRO A 89 10.73 8.34 -12.27
C PRO A 89 12.12 8.65 -11.68
N LEU A 90 13.14 7.88 -12.07
CA LEU A 90 14.54 8.14 -11.68
C LEU A 90 15.05 9.48 -12.21
N ALA A 91 14.75 9.82 -13.47
CA ALA A 91 15.15 11.05 -14.11
C ALA A 91 14.56 12.27 -13.39
N LYS A 92 13.25 12.21 -13.08
CA LYS A 92 12.56 13.23 -12.29
C LYS A 92 13.22 13.43 -10.93
N GLY A 93 13.62 12.35 -10.26
CA GLY A 93 14.37 12.40 -9.00
C GLY A 93 15.71 13.15 -9.10
N ILE A 94 16.47 12.89 -10.17
CA ILE A 94 17.74 13.59 -10.44
C ILE A 94 17.47 15.09 -10.72
N VAL A 95 16.50 15.41 -11.57
CA VAL A 95 16.19 16.81 -11.94
C VAL A 95 15.77 17.62 -10.73
N VAL A 96 14.93 17.06 -9.86
CA VAL A 96 14.53 17.71 -8.60
C VAL A 96 15.74 17.97 -7.70
N ALA A 97 16.62 16.98 -7.52
CA ALA A 97 17.82 17.15 -6.72
C ALA A 97 18.81 18.17 -7.33
N ALA A 98 18.93 18.21 -8.66
CA ALA A 98 19.86 19.08 -9.37
C ALA A 98 19.40 20.55 -9.39
N THR A 99 18.09 20.79 -9.37
CA THR A 99 17.48 22.14 -9.31
C THR A 99 17.25 22.66 -7.89
N ALA A 100 17.49 21.82 -6.87
CA ALA A 100 17.33 22.20 -5.46
C ALA A 100 18.14 23.46 -5.11
N GLY A 101 17.51 24.39 -4.39
CA GLY A 101 18.12 25.68 -4.06
C GLY A 101 18.12 26.71 -5.20
N GLY A 102 17.26 26.55 -6.20
CA GLY A 102 17.06 27.54 -7.28
C GLY A 102 18.12 27.50 -8.38
N ARG A 103 18.83 26.38 -8.53
CA ARG A 103 19.85 26.23 -9.56
C ARG A 103 19.20 26.03 -10.93
N THR A 104 19.64 26.81 -11.90
CA THR A 104 19.29 26.61 -13.31
C THR A 104 20.22 25.57 -13.93
N LEU A 105 19.61 24.62 -14.63
CA LEU A 105 20.32 23.59 -15.39
C LEU A 105 20.49 24.04 -16.84
N SER A 106 21.64 23.71 -17.42
CA SER A 106 21.92 23.96 -18.83
C SER A 106 21.01 23.12 -19.73
N PRO A 107 20.60 23.64 -20.91
CA PRO A 107 19.76 22.90 -21.83
C PRO A 107 20.51 21.72 -22.45
N ALA A 108 19.87 20.55 -22.50
CA ALA A 108 20.38 19.40 -23.23
C ALA A 108 20.05 19.52 -24.73
N LEU A 109 21.08 19.48 -25.58
CA LEU A 109 20.98 19.48 -27.03
C LEU A 109 21.20 18.07 -27.59
N ARG A 110 20.56 17.75 -28.72
CA ARG A 110 20.71 16.46 -29.43
C ARG A 110 20.53 15.24 -28.51
N SER A 111 19.54 15.30 -27.61
CA SER A 111 19.22 14.19 -26.71
C SER A 111 18.80 12.94 -27.49
N ARG A 112 19.39 11.81 -27.12
CA ARG A 112 19.10 10.48 -27.65
C ARG A 112 18.83 9.54 -26.49
N GLU A 113 17.62 9.02 -26.46
CA GLU A 113 17.20 8.04 -25.47
C GLU A 113 17.47 6.61 -25.98
N PHE A 114 18.03 5.78 -25.11
CA PHE A 114 18.24 4.36 -25.31
C PHE A 114 17.31 3.62 -24.36
N ALA A 115 16.23 3.03 -24.92
CA ALA A 115 15.18 2.38 -24.16
C ALA A 115 15.74 1.32 -23.19
N GLY A 116 15.45 1.50 -21.89
CA GLY A 116 15.92 0.61 -20.82
C GLY A 116 17.42 0.70 -20.49
N GLU A 117 18.16 1.61 -21.13
CA GLU A 117 19.60 1.77 -20.93
C GLU A 117 19.95 3.15 -20.34
N GLY A 118 19.38 4.24 -20.88
CA GLY A 118 19.58 5.62 -20.40
C GLY A 118 19.55 6.66 -21.53
N VAL A 119 20.11 7.85 -21.29
CA VAL A 119 20.07 9.01 -22.19
C VAL A 119 21.47 9.55 -22.46
N VAL A 120 21.71 10.00 -23.69
CA VAL A 120 22.94 10.71 -24.08
C VAL A 120 22.55 12.05 -24.70
N ALA A 121 23.17 13.14 -24.26
CA ALA A 121 22.93 14.47 -24.82
C ALA A 121 24.20 15.33 -24.77
N ILE A 122 24.15 16.49 -25.43
CA ILE A 122 25.20 17.51 -25.36
C ILE A 122 24.76 18.59 -24.39
N VAL A 123 25.58 18.84 -23.37
CA VAL A 123 25.34 19.87 -22.35
C VAL A 123 26.58 20.76 -22.30
N ASP A 124 26.42 22.07 -22.50
CA ASP A 124 27.53 23.04 -22.52
C ASP A 124 28.70 22.67 -23.45
N GLY A 125 28.39 22.02 -24.58
CA GLY A 125 29.39 21.57 -25.56
C GLY A 125 30.05 20.22 -25.24
N HIS A 126 29.76 19.62 -24.08
CA HIS A 126 30.28 18.32 -23.66
C HIS A 126 29.28 17.20 -23.93
N SER A 127 29.78 16.02 -24.33
CA SER A 127 28.96 14.83 -24.54
C SER A 127 28.72 14.14 -23.19
N VAL A 128 27.49 14.17 -22.70
CA VAL A 128 27.10 13.59 -21.42
C VAL A 128 26.19 12.39 -21.61
N ALA A 129 26.52 11.26 -20.97
CA ALA A 129 25.69 10.06 -20.93
C ALA A 129 25.27 9.75 -19.49
N CYS A 130 23.99 9.47 -19.28
CA CYS A 130 23.40 9.09 -18.00
C CYS A 130 22.60 7.80 -18.16
N GLY A 131 22.92 6.77 -17.38
CA GLY A 131 22.18 5.52 -17.50
C GLY A 131 22.71 4.35 -16.69
N SER A 132 22.17 3.18 -17.00
CA SER A 132 22.56 1.89 -16.45
C SER A 132 23.95 1.43 -16.92
N LEU A 133 24.50 0.43 -16.26
CA LEU A 133 25.76 -0.21 -16.66
C LEU A 133 25.76 -0.68 -18.13
N ARG A 134 24.59 -1.07 -18.67
CA ARG A 134 24.44 -1.53 -20.07
C ARG A 134 24.73 -0.41 -21.07
N LEU A 135 24.28 0.81 -20.79
CA LEU A 135 24.57 1.98 -21.63
C LEU A 135 26.08 2.23 -21.69
N LEU A 136 26.76 2.13 -20.54
CA LEU A 136 28.19 2.39 -20.46
C LEU A 136 29.01 1.32 -21.17
N GLN A 137 28.61 0.05 -21.05
CA GLN A 137 29.21 -1.05 -21.81
C GLN A 137 29.08 -0.83 -23.33
N ARG A 138 27.92 -0.34 -23.79
CA ARG A 138 27.70 0.02 -25.20
C ARG A 138 28.59 1.19 -25.64
N LEU A 139 28.84 2.16 -24.77
CA LEU A 139 29.71 3.30 -25.06
C LEU A 139 31.21 2.96 -24.92
N GLY A 140 31.55 1.77 -24.43
CA GLY A 140 32.94 1.33 -24.24
C GLY A 140 33.64 1.98 -23.03
N THR A 141 32.90 2.58 -22.11
CA THR A 141 33.47 3.25 -20.92
C THR A 141 33.64 2.25 -19.78
N ALA A 142 34.85 2.14 -19.26
CA ALA A 142 35.12 1.34 -18.07
C ALA A 142 34.56 2.03 -16.81
N VAL A 143 33.81 1.28 -16.00
CA VAL A 143 33.19 1.78 -14.76
C VAL A 143 33.55 0.87 -13.60
N PRO A 144 33.84 1.42 -12.41
CA PRO A 144 34.06 0.60 -11.23
C PRO A 144 32.79 -0.19 -10.86
N SER A 145 32.99 -1.37 -10.29
CA SER A 145 31.89 -2.13 -9.68
C SER A 145 31.36 -1.36 -8.47
N VAL A 146 30.12 -0.87 -8.57
CA VAL A 146 29.45 -0.15 -7.49
C VAL A 146 28.52 -1.10 -6.76
N ALA A 147 28.83 -1.40 -5.50
CA ALA A 147 27.91 -2.07 -4.60
C ALA A 147 26.89 -1.05 -4.08
N ALA A 148 25.75 -0.94 -4.76
CA ALA A 148 24.60 -0.24 -4.23
C ALA A 148 23.63 -1.29 -3.68
N ALA A 149 23.39 -1.22 -2.37
CA ALA A 149 22.57 -2.12 -1.57
C ALA A 149 21.09 -2.13 -2.03
N GLY A 150 20.82 -2.58 -3.25
CA GLY A 150 19.51 -2.59 -3.92
C GLY A 150 18.98 -1.23 -4.35
N ALA A 151 19.69 -0.14 -4.10
CA ALA A 151 19.36 1.18 -4.62
C ALA A 151 19.58 1.27 -6.15
N ALA A 152 18.81 2.12 -6.82
CA ALA A 152 19.00 2.39 -8.24
C ALA A 152 20.28 3.20 -8.44
N VAL A 153 21.14 2.77 -9.36
CA VAL A 153 22.40 3.46 -9.68
C VAL A 153 22.34 3.97 -11.10
N ILE A 154 22.52 5.27 -11.25
CA ILE A 154 22.69 5.93 -12.55
C ILE A 154 24.14 6.36 -12.66
N PHE A 155 24.83 5.88 -13.67
CA PHE A 155 26.21 6.26 -13.96
C PHE A 155 26.21 7.46 -14.90
N VAL A 156 27.17 8.36 -14.69
CA VAL A 156 27.36 9.59 -15.45
C VAL A 156 28.73 9.56 -16.10
N VAL A 157 28.74 9.80 -17.40
CA VAL A 157 29.96 9.85 -18.24
C VAL A 157 29.97 11.20 -18.95
N VAL A 158 31.12 11.88 -18.95
CA VAL A 158 31.33 13.15 -19.64
C VAL A 158 32.53 12.99 -20.57
N ASP A 159 32.31 13.24 -21.87
CA ASP A 159 33.32 13.09 -22.93
C ASP A 159 34.03 11.72 -22.94
N GLY A 160 33.27 10.66 -22.62
CA GLY A 160 33.79 9.28 -22.55
C GLY A 160 34.53 8.94 -21.26
N GLU A 161 34.74 9.91 -20.37
CA GLU A 161 35.34 9.73 -19.05
C GLU A 161 34.26 9.47 -17.99
N TYR A 162 34.49 8.48 -17.12
CA TYR A 162 33.60 8.21 -16.01
C TYR A 162 33.62 9.37 -15.00
N ALA A 163 32.53 10.12 -14.92
CA ALA A 163 32.41 11.29 -14.06
C ALA A 163 31.92 10.94 -12.66
N GLY A 164 31.10 9.91 -12.52
CA GLY A 164 30.56 9.48 -11.24
C GLY A 164 29.28 8.66 -11.35
N HIS A 165 28.66 8.39 -10.22
CA HIS A 165 27.35 7.74 -10.16
C HIS A 165 26.45 8.38 -9.12
N ILE A 166 25.14 8.26 -9.34
CA ILE A 166 24.08 8.77 -8.49
C ILE A 166 23.31 7.56 -7.98
N ILE A 167 23.21 7.46 -6.66
CA ILE A 167 22.42 6.44 -5.96
C ILE A 167 21.07 7.04 -5.63
N LEU A 168 20.02 6.43 -6.15
CA LEU A 168 18.63 6.81 -5.91
C LEU A 168 17.89 5.72 -5.15
N THR A 169 17.06 6.16 -4.21
CA THR A 169 16.17 5.29 -3.45
C THR A 169 14.75 5.78 -3.58
N ASP A 170 13.80 4.86 -3.58
CA ASP A 170 12.40 5.22 -3.53
C ASP A 170 12.05 5.77 -2.13
N THR A 171 11.33 6.87 -2.10
CA THR A 171 11.04 7.60 -0.87
C THR A 171 9.92 6.91 -0.11
N VAL A 172 10.19 6.52 1.13
CA VAL A 172 9.19 5.89 2.02
C VAL A 172 8.15 6.93 2.42
N LYS A 173 6.87 6.56 2.44
CA LYS A 173 5.80 7.46 2.88
C LYS A 173 5.93 7.77 4.38
N ASP A 174 5.69 9.03 4.75
CA ASP A 174 5.80 9.50 6.14
C ASP A 174 4.89 8.72 7.11
N ASP A 175 3.72 8.27 6.65
CA ASP A 175 2.75 7.54 7.46
C ASP A 175 2.99 6.02 7.52
N ALA A 176 3.90 5.48 6.70
CA ALA A 176 4.13 4.05 6.59
C ALA A 176 4.65 3.43 7.89
N ALA A 177 5.64 4.05 8.54
CA ALA A 177 6.22 3.52 9.77
C ALA A 177 5.20 3.49 10.92
N ALA A 178 4.39 4.54 11.04
CA ALA A 178 3.34 4.61 12.05
C ALA A 178 2.23 3.57 11.80
N ALA A 179 1.82 3.41 10.53
CA ALA A 179 0.81 2.44 10.13
C ALA A 179 1.24 0.99 10.37
N VAL A 180 2.46 0.61 9.94
CA VAL A 180 3.03 -0.73 10.16
C VAL A 180 3.10 -1.05 11.64
N ASN A 181 3.59 -0.11 12.46
CA ASN A 181 3.63 -0.29 13.91
C ASN A 181 2.23 -0.43 14.53
N GLY A 182 1.23 0.31 14.03
CA GLY A 182 -0.16 0.16 14.45
C GLY A 182 -0.73 -1.21 14.11
N ILE A 183 -0.42 -1.75 12.94
CA ILE A 183 -0.84 -3.10 12.51
C ILE A 183 -0.21 -4.17 13.40
N LYS A 184 1.07 -4.03 13.75
CA LYS A 184 1.75 -4.93 14.69
C LYS A 184 1.14 -4.89 16.09
N LYS A 185 0.75 -3.71 16.57
CA LYS A 185 0.02 -3.57 17.85
C LYS A 185 -1.34 -4.27 17.86
N LEU A 186 -1.94 -4.49 16.69
CA LEU A 186 -3.16 -5.29 16.54
C LEU A 186 -2.91 -6.81 16.58
N GLY A 187 -1.64 -7.24 16.77
CA GLY A 187 -1.22 -8.63 16.79
C GLY A 187 -1.14 -9.28 15.40
N LEU A 188 -1.04 -8.47 14.35
CA LEU A 188 -0.96 -8.95 12.97
C LEU A 188 0.49 -9.06 12.52
N TYR A 189 0.78 -10.08 11.72
CA TYR A 189 2.08 -10.27 11.10
C TYR A 189 2.23 -9.36 9.89
N THR A 190 3.40 -8.72 9.74
CA THR A 190 3.66 -7.81 8.61
C THR A 190 4.75 -8.36 7.71
N ALA A 191 4.46 -8.45 6.42
CA ALA A 191 5.43 -8.84 5.41
C ALA A 191 5.49 -7.82 4.28
N MET A 192 6.64 -7.74 3.62
CA MET A 192 6.85 -6.95 2.41
C MET A 192 7.31 -7.86 1.29
N VAL A 193 6.75 -7.70 0.10
CA VAL A 193 7.17 -8.40 -1.11
C VAL A 193 7.63 -7.37 -2.13
N THR A 194 8.78 -7.60 -2.77
CA THR A 194 9.32 -6.67 -3.76
C THR A 194 10.22 -7.37 -4.77
N GLY A 195 10.26 -6.83 -5.99
CA GLY A 195 11.25 -7.21 -7.00
C GLY A 195 12.63 -6.57 -6.79
N ASP A 196 12.77 -5.67 -5.82
CA ASP A 196 14.06 -5.09 -5.44
C ASP A 196 14.97 -6.13 -4.79
N ARG A 197 16.28 -5.89 -4.83
CA ARG A 197 17.27 -6.77 -4.20
C ARG A 197 17.13 -6.83 -2.69
N ALA A 198 17.51 -7.96 -2.11
CA ALA A 198 17.49 -8.23 -0.67
C ALA A 198 18.04 -7.09 0.20
N ALA A 199 19.12 -6.42 -0.24
CA ALA A 199 19.72 -5.33 0.51
C ALA A 199 18.81 -4.07 0.61
N ALA A 200 18.10 -3.70 -0.46
CA ALA A 200 17.16 -2.57 -0.42
C ALA A 200 15.89 -2.93 0.34
N ALA A 201 15.37 -4.14 0.11
CA ALA A 201 14.23 -4.66 0.84
C ALA A 201 14.51 -4.70 2.35
N GLY A 202 15.71 -5.15 2.76
CA GLY A 202 16.13 -5.16 4.16
C GLY A 202 16.24 -3.77 4.77
N ALA A 203 16.76 -2.78 4.04
CA ALA A 203 16.86 -1.40 4.52
C ALA A 203 15.48 -0.77 4.78
N VAL A 204 14.54 -0.96 3.85
CA VAL A 204 13.16 -0.45 3.99
C VAL A 204 12.42 -1.19 5.11
N ALA A 205 12.51 -2.52 5.14
CA ALA A 205 11.87 -3.32 6.18
C ALA A 205 12.39 -2.99 7.58
N GLY A 206 13.71 -2.79 7.73
CA GLY A 206 14.32 -2.39 8.99
C GLY A 206 13.85 -1.01 9.44
N THR A 207 13.74 -0.05 8.52
CA THR A 207 13.25 1.31 8.81
C THR A 207 11.78 1.30 9.24
N LEU A 208 10.96 0.46 8.61
CA LEU A 208 9.52 0.37 8.88
C LEU A 208 9.15 -0.60 10.02
N GLY A 209 10.09 -1.46 10.45
CA GLY A 209 9.85 -2.48 11.46
C GLY A 209 9.01 -3.67 10.96
N ILE A 210 9.10 -4.00 9.67
CA ILE A 210 8.38 -5.13 9.04
C ILE A 210 8.99 -6.46 9.49
N ASP A 211 8.16 -7.47 9.77
CA ASP A 211 8.63 -8.75 10.34
C ASP A 211 9.35 -9.63 9.32
N GLN A 212 8.97 -9.57 8.04
CA GLN A 212 9.61 -10.33 6.97
C GLN A 212 9.65 -9.54 5.65
N ALA A 213 10.80 -9.56 4.98
CA ALA A 213 10.97 -8.98 3.65
C ALA A 213 11.34 -10.09 2.66
N LEU A 214 10.53 -10.24 1.62
CA LEU A 214 10.74 -11.13 0.49
C LEU A 214 11.17 -10.27 -0.69
N ALA A 215 12.40 -10.47 -1.13
CA ALA A 215 13.08 -9.67 -2.13
C ALA A 215 13.33 -10.49 -3.39
N ASP A 216 13.78 -9.82 -4.46
CA ASP A 216 14.11 -10.43 -5.74
C ASP A 216 12.94 -11.26 -6.33
N CYS A 217 11.69 -10.87 -6.01
CA CYS A 217 10.50 -11.61 -6.40
C CYS A 217 10.00 -11.21 -7.79
N LEU A 218 9.79 -12.19 -8.66
CA LEU A 218 9.01 -12.02 -9.89
C LEU A 218 7.51 -12.03 -9.58
N PRO A 219 6.62 -11.61 -10.51
CA PRO A 219 5.17 -11.62 -10.29
C PRO A 219 4.62 -12.98 -9.84
N GLN A 220 5.17 -14.09 -10.35
CA GLN A 220 4.78 -15.45 -9.97
C GLN A 220 5.22 -15.78 -8.53
N ASP A 221 6.40 -15.32 -8.13
CA ASP A 221 6.93 -15.51 -6.79
C ASP A 221 6.09 -14.76 -5.75
N LYS A 222 5.51 -13.60 -6.12
CA LYS A 222 4.58 -12.88 -5.24
C LYS A 222 3.34 -13.73 -4.89
N VAL A 223 2.80 -14.47 -5.85
CA VAL A 223 1.65 -15.36 -5.63
C VAL A 223 2.05 -16.56 -4.76
N ALA A 224 3.24 -17.11 -4.97
CA ALA A 224 3.78 -18.19 -4.13
C ALA A 224 4.03 -17.73 -2.69
N ALA A 225 4.62 -16.54 -2.51
CA ALA A 225 4.82 -15.90 -1.21
C ALA A 225 3.51 -15.71 -0.45
N LEU A 226 2.49 -15.21 -1.14
CA LEU A 226 1.14 -15.06 -0.58
C LEU A 226 0.59 -16.41 -0.10
N SER A 227 0.73 -17.45 -0.92
CA SER A 227 0.26 -18.80 -0.59
C SER A 227 0.99 -19.42 0.61
N SER A 228 2.32 -19.25 0.70
CA SER A 228 3.13 -19.73 1.82
C SER A 228 2.73 -19.05 3.13
N LEU A 229 2.66 -17.72 3.12
CA LEU A 229 2.28 -16.94 4.31
C LEU A 229 0.84 -17.25 4.75
N ARG A 230 -0.06 -17.51 3.79
CA ARG A 230 -1.44 -17.93 4.08
C ARG A 230 -1.49 -19.27 4.80
N GLN A 231 -0.69 -20.24 4.36
CA GLN A 231 -0.62 -21.57 5.01
C GLN A 231 0.02 -21.51 6.39
N GLU A 232 1.05 -20.70 6.57
CA GLU A 232 1.80 -20.62 7.84
C GLU A 232 1.09 -19.79 8.91
N ARG A 233 0.41 -18.70 8.51
CA ARG A 233 -0.07 -17.66 9.45
C ARG A 233 -1.58 -17.44 9.40
N GLY A 234 -2.28 -18.01 8.42
CA GLY A 234 -3.72 -17.83 8.21
C GLY A 234 -4.05 -16.70 7.23
N ALA A 235 -5.27 -16.16 7.30
CA ALA A 235 -5.80 -15.27 6.28
C ALA A 235 -4.93 -14.03 6.00
N VAL A 236 -4.81 -13.66 4.72
CA VAL A 236 -3.88 -12.65 4.23
C VAL A 236 -4.61 -11.46 3.61
N LEU A 237 -4.23 -10.26 4.04
CA LEU A 237 -4.49 -9.01 3.33
C LEU A 237 -3.26 -8.68 2.48
N PHE A 238 -3.43 -8.59 1.16
CA PHE A 238 -2.39 -8.08 0.28
C PHE A 238 -2.69 -6.63 -0.11
N VAL A 239 -1.72 -5.73 0.02
CA VAL A 239 -1.85 -4.31 -0.36
C VAL A 239 -0.83 -3.96 -1.43
N GLY A 240 -1.29 -3.45 -2.57
CA GLY A 240 -0.44 -3.09 -3.71
C GLY A 240 -0.95 -1.87 -4.47
N ASP A 241 -0.16 -1.39 -5.43
CA ASP A 241 -0.59 -0.33 -6.37
C ASP A 241 -1.45 -0.88 -7.51
N GLY A 242 -1.42 -2.21 -7.71
CA GLY A 242 -2.22 -2.96 -8.66
C GLY A 242 -1.86 -2.76 -10.14
N ILE A 243 -0.76 -2.06 -10.46
CA ILE A 243 -0.25 -2.00 -11.84
C ILE A 243 0.34 -3.35 -12.25
N ASN A 244 1.10 -3.97 -11.34
CA ASN A 244 1.77 -5.26 -11.57
C ASN A 244 1.23 -6.40 -10.70
N ASP A 245 0.29 -6.08 -9.80
CA ASP A 245 -0.11 -6.98 -8.70
C ASP A 245 -1.52 -7.54 -8.83
N GLY A 246 -2.20 -7.34 -9.97
CA GLY A 246 -3.56 -7.85 -10.20
C GLY A 246 -3.78 -9.32 -9.81
N PRO A 247 -2.93 -10.27 -10.27
CA PRO A 247 -3.05 -11.68 -9.89
C PRO A 247 -2.89 -11.94 -8.39
N VAL A 248 -2.05 -11.15 -7.70
CA VAL A 248 -1.79 -11.29 -6.25
C VAL A 248 -2.96 -10.70 -5.46
N LEU A 249 -3.50 -9.56 -5.90
CA LEU A 249 -4.67 -8.91 -5.30
C LEU A 249 -5.89 -9.83 -5.31
N SER A 250 -6.18 -10.48 -6.44
CA SER A 250 -7.31 -11.41 -6.56
C SER A 250 -7.08 -12.77 -5.88
N GLY A 251 -5.82 -13.15 -5.66
CA GLY A 251 -5.47 -14.40 -4.97
C GLY A 251 -5.46 -14.31 -3.43
N ALA A 252 -5.50 -13.09 -2.89
CA ALA A 252 -5.52 -12.82 -1.45
C ALA A 252 -6.89 -13.15 -0.82
N ASP A 253 -6.91 -13.38 0.51
CA ASP A 253 -8.18 -13.46 1.24
C ASP A 253 -8.89 -12.10 1.26
N VAL A 254 -8.11 -11.00 1.27
CA VAL A 254 -8.58 -9.65 0.98
C VAL A 254 -7.55 -8.93 0.12
N GLY A 255 -7.95 -8.40 -1.03
CA GLY A 255 -7.11 -7.56 -1.88
C GLY A 255 -7.30 -6.07 -1.61
N GLY A 256 -6.24 -5.32 -1.35
CA GLY A 256 -6.24 -3.88 -1.12
C GLY A 256 -5.46 -3.11 -2.19
N ALA A 257 -6.10 -2.21 -2.92
CA ALA A 257 -5.43 -1.36 -3.91
C ALA A 257 -5.20 0.07 -3.39
N MET A 258 -4.00 0.61 -3.62
CA MET A 258 -3.67 2.01 -3.36
C MET A 258 -4.09 2.88 -4.55
N GLY A 259 -4.88 3.93 -4.30
CA GLY A 259 -5.62 4.75 -5.26
C GLY A 259 -4.81 5.61 -6.24
N SER A 260 -3.58 5.20 -6.55
CA SER A 260 -2.74 5.78 -7.60
C SER A 260 -2.59 4.87 -8.84
N GLY A 261 -3.12 3.64 -8.81
CA GLY A 261 -2.96 2.65 -9.89
C GLY A 261 -4.20 2.45 -10.76
N ALA A 262 -3.96 2.19 -12.04
CA ALA A 262 -4.91 2.08 -13.16
C ALA A 262 -6.24 1.35 -12.88
N ASP A 263 -7.26 1.61 -13.71
CA ASP A 263 -8.61 1.02 -13.65
C ASP A 263 -8.64 -0.52 -13.42
N ILE A 264 -7.60 -1.23 -13.87
CA ILE A 264 -7.44 -2.69 -13.72
C ILE A 264 -7.24 -3.11 -12.25
N ALA A 265 -6.55 -2.29 -11.44
CA ALA A 265 -6.32 -2.54 -10.01
C ALA A 265 -7.62 -2.39 -9.19
N VAL A 266 -8.41 -1.40 -9.58
CA VAL A 266 -9.73 -1.12 -8.98
C VAL A 266 -10.65 -2.31 -9.18
N ASP A 267 -10.62 -2.99 -10.32
CA ASP A 267 -11.44 -4.16 -10.60
C ASP A 267 -11.00 -5.44 -9.87
N ALA A 268 -9.70 -5.59 -9.58
CA ALA A 268 -9.15 -6.79 -8.92
C ALA A 268 -9.23 -6.76 -7.38
N ALA A 269 -9.33 -5.57 -6.76
CA ALA A 269 -9.25 -5.42 -5.30
C ALA A 269 -10.61 -5.45 -4.58
N ASP A 270 -10.64 -5.92 -3.33
CA ASP A 270 -11.82 -5.90 -2.45
C ASP A 270 -12.00 -4.55 -1.73
N VAL A 271 -10.88 -3.87 -1.46
CA VAL A 271 -10.79 -2.58 -0.75
C VAL A 271 -9.88 -1.63 -1.53
N ILE A 272 -10.27 -0.36 -1.65
CA ILE A 272 -9.52 0.67 -2.37
C ILE A 272 -9.24 1.84 -1.44
N TYR A 273 -7.97 2.24 -1.36
CA TYR A 273 -7.47 3.34 -0.52
C TYR A 273 -7.20 4.59 -1.38
N MET A 274 -8.19 5.47 -1.49
CA MET A 274 -8.22 6.55 -2.51
C MET A 274 -7.02 7.51 -2.44
N HIS A 275 -6.53 7.83 -1.24
CA HIS A 275 -5.45 8.79 -1.06
C HIS A 275 -4.05 8.16 -0.99
N GLY A 276 -3.94 6.83 -1.19
CA GLY A 276 -2.66 6.13 -1.14
C GLY A 276 -1.93 6.20 0.21
N ALA A 277 -2.62 6.55 1.30
CA ALA A 277 -2.07 6.62 2.65
C ALA A 277 -2.02 5.22 3.29
N VAL A 278 -0.86 4.79 3.81
CA VAL A 278 -0.69 3.47 4.44
C VAL A 278 -1.52 3.39 5.73
N SER A 279 -1.71 4.51 6.41
CA SER A 279 -2.59 4.66 7.57
C SER A 279 -4.04 4.28 7.29
N ALA A 280 -4.50 4.36 6.04
CA ALA A 280 -5.83 3.92 5.65
C ALA A 280 -6.01 2.40 5.77
N VAL A 281 -4.94 1.62 5.55
CA VAL A 281 -4.92 0.16 5.76
C VAL A 281 -5.12 -0.18 7.23
N LEU A 282 -4.44 0.55 8.12
CA LEU A 282 -4.65 0.38 9.56
C LEU A 282 -6.10 0.73 9.96
N ARG A 283 -6.64 1.83 9.42
CA ARG A 283 -8.01 2.26 9.70
C ARG A 283 -9.04 1.25 9.21
N SER A 284 -8.86 0.64 8.04
CA SER A 284 -9.78 -0.38 7.52
C SER A 284 -9.81 -1.62 8.43
N LEU A 285 -8.66 -2.08 8.92
CA LEU A 285 -8.55 -3.19 9.88
C LEU A 285 -9.25 -2.87 11.21
N LEU A 286 -9.06 -1.66 11.73
CA LEU A 286 -9.72 -1.19 12.96
C LEU A 286 -11.24 -1.15 12.79
N LEU A 287 -11.70 -0.55 11.68
CA LEU A 287 -13.12 -0.43 11.38
C LEU A 287 -13.78 -1.81 11.26
N SER A 288 -13.17 -2.74 10.53
CA SER A 288 -13.66 -4.12 10.42
C SER A 288 -13.84 -4.80 11.78
N ARG A 289 -12.85 -4.68 12.68
CA ARG A 289 -12.93 -5.22 14.05
C ARG A 289 -14.04 -4.57 14.87
N GLN A 290 -14.20 -3.25 14.78
CA GLN A 290 -15.25 -2.52 15.48
C GLN A 290 -16.64 -2.91 14.96
N THR A 291 -16.82 -2.99 13.64
CA THR A 291 -18.09 -3.40 13.04
C THR A 291 -18.49 -4.80 13.47
N LEU A 292 -17.57 -5.78 13.44
CA LEU A 292 -17.91 -7.13 13.89
C LEU A 292 -18.16 -7.21 15.40
N ALA A 293 -17.51 -6.36 16.21
CA ALA A 293 -17.85 -6.26 17.63
C ALA A 293 -19.29 -5.76 17.83
N VAL A 294 -19.73 -4.73 17.10
CA VAL A 294 -21.11 -4.22 17.13
C VAL A 294 -22.11 -5.26 16.63
N VAL A 295 -21.78 -5.95 15.53
CA VAL A 295 -22.61 -7.05 15.01
C VAL A 295 -22.77 -8.16 16.06
N ARG A 296 -21.68 -8.61 16.69
CA ARG A 296 -21.74 -9.61 17.76
C ARG A 296 -22.55 -9.15 18.96
N GLN A 297 -22.43 -7.88 19.37
CA GLN A 297 -23.25 -7.31 20.44
C GLN A 297 -24.74 -7.35 20.08
N ASN A 298 -25.12 -6.92 18.87
CA ASN A 298 -26.50 -6.96 18.41
C ASN A 298 -27.03 -8.39 18.36
N VAL A 299 -26.21 -9.36 17.93
CA VAL A 299 -26.58 -10.78 17.90
C VAL A 299 -26.82 -11.33 19.29
N VAL A 300 -25.87 -11.17 20.20
CA VAL A 300 -25.99 -11.66 21.58
C VAL A 300 -27.16 -10.99 22.29
N PHE A 301 -27.34 -9.68 22.12
CA PHE A 301 -28.43 -8.93 22.72
C PHE A 301 -29.80 -9.39 22.21
N ALA A 302 -29.98 -9.47 20.89
CA ALA A 302 -31.25 -9.87 20.30
C ALA A 302 -31.62 -11.32 20.64
N LEU A 303 -30.66 -12.25 20.60
CA LEU A 303 -30.91 -13.64 20.99
C LEU A 303 -31.15 -13.77 22.50
N GLY A 304 -30.45 -13.01 23.33
CA GLY A 304 -30.61 -13.01 24.78
C GLY A 304 -32.01 -12.56 25.21
N VAL A 305 -32.47 -11.41 24.72
CA VAL A 305 -33.82 -10.90 25.02
C VAL A 305 -34.88 -11.87 24.51
N LYS A 306 -34.68 -12.43 23.32
CA LYS A 306 -35.63 -13.35 22.73
C LYS A 306 -35.74 -14.68 23.48
N GLY A 307 -34.62 -15.23 23.94
CA GLY A 307 -34.61 -16.40 24.81
C GLY A 307 -35.39 -16.15 26.10
N LEU A 308 -35.20 -14.97 26.70
CA LEU A 308 -35.91 -14.56 27.92
C LEU A 308 -37.42 -14.45 27.69
N VAL A 309 -37.85 -13.80 26.59
CA VAL A 309 -39.27 -13.69 26.23
C VAL A 309 -39.88 -15.06 25.92
N MET A 310 -39.15 -15.97 25.27
CA MET A 310 -39.61 -17.34 25.04
C MET A 310 -39.80 -18.12 26.34
N LEU A 311 -38.86 -18.03 27.28
CA LEU A 311 -38.99 -18.67 28.60
C LEU A 311 -40.16 -18.09 29.39
N ALA A 312 -40.33 -16.77 29.39
CA ALA A 312 -41.47 -16.11 30.03
C ALA A 312 -42.82 -16.52 29.38
N GLY A 313 -42.84 -16.75 28.06
CA GLY A 313 -43.99 -17.27 27.35
C GLY A 313 -44.32 -18.72 27.73
N LEU A 314 -43.32 -19.58 27.85
CA LEU A 314 -43.51 -20.97 28.32
C LEU A 314 -44.01 -21.03 29.77
N ALA A 315 -43.56 -20.10 30.61
CA ALA A 315 -44.02 -19.97 31.99
C ALA A 315 -45.41 -19.32 32.13
N GLY A 316 -46.06 -18.92 31.03
CA GLY A 316 -47.40 -18.35 31.01
C GLY A 316 -47.49 -16.86 31.35
N PHE A 317 -46.35 -16.17 31.51
CA PHE A 317 -46.29 -14.75 31.88
C PHE A 317 -46.25 -13.79 30.68
N ALA A 318 -45.96 -14.27 29.46
CA ALA A 318 -45.83 -13.38 28.30
C ALA A 318 -47.13 -13.26 27.49
N SER A 319 -47.62 -12.01 27.33
CA SER A 319 -48.68 -11.68 26.38
C SER A 319 -48.12 -11.46 24.97
N MET A 320 -48.93 -11.71 23.93
CA MET A 320 -48.53 -11.50 22.53
C MET A 320 -48.06 -10.05 22.28
N TRP A 321 -48.74 -9.07 22.87
CA TRP A 321 -48.38 -7.65 22.78
C TRP A 321 -47.03 -7.34 23.43
N GLY A 322 -46.74 -7.93 24.60
CA GLY A 322 -45.45 -7.75 25.27
C GLY A 322 -44.28 -8.28 24.45
N ALA A 323 -44.46 -9.40 23.76
CA ALA A 323 -43.45 -9.97 22.88
C ALA A 323 -43.17 -9.09 21.65
N VAL A 324 -44.21 -8.51 21.03
CA VAL A 324 -44.06 -7.59 19.88
C VAL A 324 -43.37 -6.29 20.29
N PHE A 325 -43.74 -5.74 21.46
CA PHE A 325 -43.10 -4.54 21.99
C PHE A 325 -41.62 -4.78 22.30
N ALA A 326 -41.29 -5.93 22.89
CA ALA A 326 -39.91 -6.31 23.15
C ALA A 326 -39.07 -6.42 21.86
N ASP A 327 -39.57 -7.11 20.82
CA ASP A 327 -38.85 -7.26 19.56
C ASP A 327 -38.65 -5.91 18.84
N SER A 328 -39.67 -5.04 18.87
CA SER A 328 -39.57 -3.68 18.32
C SER A 328 -38.57 -2.81 19.08
N GLY A 329 -38.56 -2.89 20.41
CA GLY A 329 -37.59 -2.17 21.25
C GLY A 329 -36.16 -2.66 21.04
N VAL A 330 -35.96 -3.97 20.94
CA VAL A 330 -34.66 -4.58 20.61
C VAL A 330 -34.20 -4.12 19.22
N ALA A 331 -35.09 -4.10 18.22
CA ALA A 331 -34.76 -3.61 16.89
C ALA A 331 -34.29 -2.15 16.92
N ALA A 332 -34.99 -1.27 17.62
CA ALA A 332 -34.59 0.14 17.77
C ALA A 332 -33.22 0.30 18.43
N LEU A 333 -32.94 -0.45 19.50
CA LEU A 333 -31.65 -0.43 20.19
C LEU A 333 -30.51 -0.96 19.31
N CYS A 334 -30.72 -2.07 18.60
CA CYS A 334 -29.72 -2.63 17.68
C CYS A 334 -29.43 -1.67 16.52
N ILE A 335 -30.45 -0.98 16.00
CA ILE A 335 -30.30 0.06 14.96
C ILE A 335 -29.45 1.22 15.49
N ALA A 336 -29.76 1.74 16.69
CA ALA A 336 -28.98 2.81 17.30
C ALA A 336 -27.51 2.39 17.54
N ASN A 337 -27.28 1.15 17.96
CA ASN A 337 -25.93 0.62 18.13
C ASN A 337 -25.18 0.47 16.79
N SER A 338 -25.86 0.05 15.71
CA SER A 338 -25.28 0.00 14.37
C SER A 338 -24.91 1.38 13.83
N VAL A 339 -25.75 2.41 14.07
CA VAL A 339 -25.49 3.79 13.65
C VAL A 339 -24.27 4.40 14.35
N ARG A 340 -23.95 3.95 15.57
CA ARG A 340 -22.76 4.40 16.31
C ARG A 340 -21.46 4.28 15.48
N ILE A 341 -21.38 3.28 14.60
CA ILE A 341 -20.21 3.05 13.72
C ILE A 341 -19.92 4.28 12.84
N LEU A 342 -20.95 5.02 12.41
CA LEU A 342 -20.79 6.23 11.57
C LEU A 342 -20.06 7.37 12.26
N TYR A 343 -19.99 7.36 13.59
CA TYR A 343 -19.43 8.44 14.40
C TYR A 343 -18.14 8.04 15.13
N GLN A 344 -17.63 6.84 14.88
CA GLN A 344 -16.44 6.29 15.54
C GLN A 344 -15.14 6.45 14.75
N THR A 345 -15.16 7.21 13.65
CA THR A 345 -13.99 7.52 12.81
C THR A 345 -13.10 8.60 13.40
#